data_AF-A0A9E1WVK2-F1
#
_entry.id   AF-A0A9E1WVK2-F1
#
_cell.length_a   1.000
_cell.length_b   1.000
_cell.length_c   1.000
_cell.angle_alpha   90.00
_cell.angle_beta   90.00
_cell.angle_gamma   90.00
#
_symmetry.space_group_name_H-M   'P 1'
#
loop_
_entity.id
_entity.type
_entity.pdbx_description
1 polymer ?
#
loop_
_entity_poly.entity_id
_entity_poly.type
_entity_poly.pdbx_seq_one_letter_code
_entity_poly.pdbx_strand_id
1 'polypeptide(L)' 'MKLGCIGDDFTGSSDLANTLAKGGMRVTQYSGVPKGPADASVEAGVVALKSRSID' A
#
# COMPACT_ATOMS: atom_id res chain seq x y z
N MET A 1 -6.71 -9.65 4.98
CA MET A 1 -6.14 -9.05 3.75
C MET A 1 -6.28 -10.00 2.57
N LYS A 2 -6.70 -9.47 1.41
CA LYS A 2 -6.89 -10.18 0.13
C LYS A 2 -5.84 -9.79 -0.92
N LEU A 3 -5.30 -8.57 -0.84
CA LEU A 3 -4.32 -8.03 -1.77
C LEU A 3 -3.19 -7.30 -1.04
N GLY A 4 -1.95 -7.53 -1.45
CA GLY A 4 -0.77 -6.78 -1.01
C GLY A 4 -0.07 -6.18 -2.23
N CYS A 5 0.29 -4.90 -2.15
CA CYS A 5 1.00 -4.17 -3.20
C CYS A 5 2.26 -3.54 -2.63
N ILE A 6 3.34 -3.53 -3.41
CA ILE A 6 4.60 -2.87 -3.06
C ILE A 6 4.95 -1.93 -4.21
N GLY A 7 4.99 -0.64 -3.93
CA GLY A 7 5.38 0.41 -4.88
C GLY A 7 6.74 1.01 -4.52
N ASP A 8 7.44 1.50 -5.54
CA ASP A 8 8.79 2.08 -5.44
C ASP A 8 8.80 3.56 -5.06
N ASP A 9 7.64 4.22 -5.13
CA ASP A 9 7.41 5.59 -4.71
C ASP A 9 6.10 5.76 -3.94
N PHE A 10 5.88 6.97 -3.43
CA PHE A 10 4.67 7.32 -2.70
C PHE A 10 3.48 7.62 -3.61
N THR A 11 3.71 8.32 -4.73
CA THR A 11 2.63 8.81 -5.59
C THR A 11 1.93 7.66 -6.32
N GLY A 12 2.67 6.80 -7.02
CA GLY A 12 2.08 5.65 -7.71
C GLY A 12 1.40 4.67 -6.76
N SER A 13 1.98 4.47 -5.57
CA SER A 13 1.35 3.70 -4.50
C SER A 13 0.00 4.29 -4.06
N SER A 14 -0.07 5.61 -3.90
CA SER A 14 -1.30 6.29 -3.49
C SER A 14 -2.39 6.29 -4.56
N ASP A 15 -2.01 6.34 -5.84
CA ASP A 15 -2.95 6.21 -6.96
C ASP A 15 -3.58 4.82 -7.01
N LEU A 16 -2.77 3.77 -6.79
CA LEU A 16 -3.26 2.40 -6.66
C LEU A 16 -4.18 2.25 -5.43
N ALA A 17 -3.77 2.75 -4.28
CA ALA A 17 -4.57 2.68 -3.05
C ALA A 17 -5.94 3.37 -3.24
N ASN A 18 -5.97 4.53 -3.89
CA ASN A 18 -7.20 5.26 -4.20
C ASN A 18 -8.09 4.48 -5.18
N THR A 19 -7.50 3.85 -6.21
CA THR A 19 -8.24 3.02 -7.17
C THR A 19 -8.92 1.84 -6.49
N LEU A 20 -8.21 1.13 -5.62
CA LEU A 20 -8.74 0.00 -4.85
C LEU A 20 -9.83 0.44 -3.86
N ALA A 21 -9.65 1.60 -3.20
CA ALA A 21 -10.65 2.16 -2.29
C ALA A 21 -11.93 2.56 -3.03
N LYS A 22 -11.82 3.18 -4.22
CA LYS A 22 -12.96 3.47 -5.11
C LYS A 22 -13.66 2.19 -5.60
N GLY A 23 -12.92 1.09 -5.72
CA GLY A 23 -13.45 -0.26 -5.99
C GLY A 23 -14.14 -0.92 -4.79
N GLY A 24 -14.20 -0.26 -3.63
CA GLY A 24 -14.92 -0.71 -2.44
C GLY A 24 -14.08 -1.49 -1.43
N MET A 25 -12.77 -1.65 -1.65
CA MET A 25 -11.90 -2.33 -0.68
C MET A 25 -11.58 -1.42 0.50
N ARG A 26 -11.46 -2.00 1.70
CA ARG A 26 -10.80 -1.33 2.84
C ARG A 26 -9.28 -1.37 2.66
N VAL A 27 -8.73 -0.27 2.15
CA VAL A 27 -7.30 -0.14 1.82
C VAL A 27 -6.54 0.59 2.93
N THR A 28 -5.30 0.19 3.19
CA THR A 28 -4.34 0.96 3.99
C THR A 28 -3.02 1.11 3.25
N GLN A 29 -2.54 2.35 3.11
CA GLN A 29 -1.19 2.62 2.61
C GLN A 29 -0.21 2.73 3.78
N TYR A 30 0.91 2.04 3.67
CA TYR A 30 2.03 2.06 4.60
C TYR A 30 3.19 2.79 3.94
N SER A 31 3.79 3.74 4.65
CA SER A 31 5.00 4.43 4.19
C SER A 31 6.23 3.75 4.79
N GLY A 32 7.04 3.12 3.95
CA GLY A 32 8.15 2.26 4.38
C GLY A 32 7.71 0.85 4.80
N VAL A 33 8.66 0.07 5.31
CA VAL A 33 8.44 -1.33 5.70
C VAL A 33 7.59 -1.42 6.98
N PRO A 34 6.42 -2.09 6.96
CA PRO A 34 5.61 -2.29 8.16
C PRO A 34 6.34 -3.10 9.23
N LYS A 35 6.20 -2.72 10.51
CA LYS A 35 6.86 -3.40 11.65
C LYS A 35 6.00 -4.47 12.33
N GLY A 36 4.77 -4.64 11.86
CA GLY A 36 3.80 -5.55 12.45
C GLY A 36 2.74 -5.94 11.44
N PRO A 37 1.87 -6.89 11.81
CA PRO A 37 0.77 -7.29 10.97
C PRO A 37 -0.18 -6.12 10.70
N ALA A 38 -0.79 -6.11 9.53
CA ALA A 38 -1.89 -5.21 9.23
C ALA A 38 -3.09 -5.48 10.15
N ASP A 39 -3.92 -4.46 10.37
CA ASP A 39 -5.20 -4.62 11.05
C ASP A 39 -6.06 -5.66 10.32
N ALA A 40 -6.81 -6.47 11.08
CA ALA A 40 -7.60 -7.57 10.54
C ALA A 40 -8.68 -7.09 9.54
N SER A 41 -9.14 -5.84 9.66
CA SER A 41 -10.10 -5.23 8.75
C SER A 41 -9.51 -4.83 7.39
N VAL A 42 -8.18 -4.79 7.24
CA VAL A 42 -7.54 -4.41 5.98
C VAL A 42 -7.77 -5.47 4.93
N GLU A 43 -8.41 -5.07 3.83
CA GLU A 43 -8.63 -5.90 2.66
C GLU A 43 -7.50 -5.76 1.64
N ALA A 44 -6.91 -4.57 1.50
CA ALA A 44 -5.71 -4.35 0.69
C ALA A 44 -4.66 -3.51 1.43
N GLY A 45 -3.42 -3.97 1.46
CA GLY A 45 -2.27 -3.22 1.97
C GLY A 45 -1.39 -2.72 0.82
N VAL A 46 -1.06 -1.43 0.79
CA VAL A 46 -0.13 -0.86 -0.19
C VAL A 46 1.10 -0.31 0.52
N VAL A 47 2.27 -0.87 0.27
CA VAL A 47 3.54 -0.41 0.84
C VAL A 47 4.24 0.51 -0.15
N ALA A 48 4.40 1.77 0.22
CA ALA A 48 5.15 2.76 -0.54
C ALA A 48 6.59 2.81 -0.02
N LEU A 49 7.54 2.36 -0.84
CA LEU A 49 8.98 2.50 -0.58
C LEU A 49 9.51 3.74 -1.32
N LYS A 50 10.74 4.15 -1.02
CA LYS A 50 11.48 5.17 -1.78
C LYS A 50 12.63 4.51 -2.52
N SER A 51 12.31 3.51 -3.33
CA SER A 51 13.29 2.64 -3.99
C SER A 51 13.51 2.96 -5.48
N ARG A 52 12.88 4.01 -6.02
CA ARG A 52 13.07 4.41 -7.42
C ARG A 52 14.49 4.88 -7.76
N SER A 53 15.21 5.42 -6.78
CA SER A 53 16.51 6.08 -6.99
C SER A 53 17.51 5.75 -5.90
N ILE A 54 17.47 4.51 -5.44
CA ILE A 54 18.47 3.95 -4.52
C ILE A 54 19.55 3.21 -5.33
N ASP A 55 20.80 3.33 -4.90
CA ASP A 55 21.94 2.58 -5.43
C ASP A 55 21.98 1.15 -4.85
#